data_AF-A0A968CKM4-F1
#
_entry.id   AF-A0A968CKM4-F1
#
_cell.length_a   1.000
_cell.length_b   1.000
_cell.length_c   1.000
_cell.angle_alpha   90.00
_cell.angle_beta   90.00
_cell.angle_gamma   90.00
#
_symmetry.space_group_name_H-M   'P 1'
#
loop_
_entity.id
_entity.type
_entity.pdbx_description
1 polymer ?
#
loop_
_entity_poly.entity_id
_entity_poly.type
_entity_poly.pdbx_seq_one_letter_code
_entity_poly.pdbx_strand_id
1 'polypeptide(L)' 'SGSRTPRALAEAIGNTWGVGDPGLDDGIVVLVALEERRTEIVTGSGLTLSGLTSVASAGNTG' A
#
# COMPACT_ATOMS: atom_id res chain seq x y z
N SER A 1 6.81 13.84 -21.18
CA SER A 1 5.82 13.94 -20.10
C SER A 1 6.23 12.96 -19.01
N GLY A 2 6.52 13.43 -17.80
CA GLY A 2 7.09 12.61 -16.74
C GLY A 2 6.20 11.42 -16.40
N SER A 3 6.72 10.21 -16.51
CA SER A 3 6.03 9.00 -16.07
C SER A 3 5.81 9.09 -14.56
N ARG A 4 4.55 9.14 -14.11
CA ARG A 4 4.26 8.91 -12.69
C ARG A 4 4.67 7.49 -12.36
N THR A 5 5.44 7.31 -11.29
CA THR A 5 5.77 5.98 -10.79
C THR A 5 4.48 5.27 -10.38
N PRO A 6 4.40 3.93 -10.47
CA PRO A 6 3.24 3.16 -9.99
C PRO A 6 2.85 3.52 -8.54
N ARG A 7 3.85 3.78 -7.69
CA ARG A 7 3.65 4.30 -6.33
C ARG A 7 2.92 5.64 -6.31
N ALA A 8 3.40 6.64 -7.07
CA ALA A 8 2.77 7.97 -7.10
C ALA A 8 1.35 7.91 -7.67
N LEU A 9 1.06 6.97 -8.57
CA LEU A 9 -0.30 6.71 -9.04
C LEU A 9 -1.17 6.10 -7.94
N ALA A 10 -0.68 5.11 -7.20
CA ALA A 10 -1.41 4.50 -6.08
C ALA A 10 -1.72 5.53 -4.97
N GLU A 11 -0.75 6.37 -4.61
CA GLU A 11 -0.95 7.49 -3.67
C GLU A 11 -2.04 8.46 -4.17
N ALA A 12 -2.01 8.83 -5.46
CA ALA A 12 -3.01 9.72 -6.04
C ALA A 12 -4.42 9.12 -6.05
N ILE A 13 -4.56 7.82 -6.33
CA ILE A 13 -5.85 7.11 -6.27
C ILE A 13 -6.38 7.14 -4.84
N GLY A 14 -5.55 6.77 -3.85
CA GLY A 14 -5.92 6.77 -2.43
C GLY A 14 -6.46 8.13 -1.97
N ASN A 15 -5.72 9.20 -2.29
CA ASN A 15 -6.10 10.57 -1.94
C ASN A 15 -7.39 11.03 -2.65
N THR A 16 -7.55 10.68 -3.93
CA THR A 16 -8.72 11.09 -4.72
C THR A 16 -9.99 10.40 -4.24
N TRP A 17 -9.90 9.14 -3.82
CA TRP A 17 -11.06 8.35 -3.41
C TRP A 17 -11.33 8.43 -1.90
N GLY A 18 -10.42 9.01 -1.12
CA GLY A 18 -10.54 9.07 0.34
C GLY A 18 -10.46 7.68 0.96
N VAL A 19 -9.44 6.89 0.56
CA VAL A 19 -9.25 5.54 1.10
C VAL A 19 -8.73 5.64 2.54
N GLY A 20 -9.46 5.04 3.48
CA GLY A 20 -9.18 5.09 4.91
C GLY A 20 -10.05 6.12 5.65
N ASP A 21 -9.89 6.19 6.97
CA ASP A 21 -10.51 7.23 7.78
C ASP A 21 -9.66 8.52 7.76
N PRO A 22 -10.25 9.72 7.52
CA PRO A 22 -9.50 10.97 7.46
C PRO A 22 -8.79 11.38 8.76
N GLY A 23 -9.27 10.90 9.92
CA GLY A 23 -8.67 11.16 11.23
C GLY A 23 -7.63 10.14 11.64
N LEU A 24 -7.65 8.94 11.04
CA LEU A 24 -6.70 7.86 11.34
C LEU A 24 -5.63 7.67 10.27
N ASP A 25 -5.87 8.04 9.01
CA ASP A 25 -4.97 7.79 7.87
C ASP A 25 -4.54 6.31 7.78
N ASP A 26 -5.52 5.41 7.82
CA ASP A 26 -5.35 3.95 7.90
C ASP A 26 -5.69 3.23 6.58
N GLY A 27 -5.75 3.97 5.47
CA GLY A 27 -6.07 3.43 4.15
C GLY A 27 -4.99 2.50 3.59
N ILE A 28 -5.40 1.51 2.79
CA ILE A 28 -4.50 0.65 2.01
C ILE A 28 -4.95 0.66 0.55
N VAL A 29 -4.02 0.93 -0.37
CA VAL A 29 -4.22 0.83 -1.81
C VAL A 29 -3.33 -0.29 -2.35
N VAL A 30 -3.93 -1.24 -3.06
CA VAL A 30 -3.24 -2.28 -3.83
C VAL A 30 -3.45 -1.97 -5.31
N LEU A 31 -2.39 -1.52 -5.98
CA LEU A 31 -2.40 -1.26 -7.41
C LEU A 31 -1.77 -2.45 -8.14
N VAL A 32 -2.52 -3.08 -9.05
CA VAL A 32 -2.03 -4.15 -9.93
C VAL A 32 -1.96 -3.63 -11.36
N ALA A 33 -0.74 -3.42 -11.84
CA ALA A 33 -0.45 -3.00 -13.20
C ALA A 33 -0.17 -4.26 -14.05
N LEU A 34 -1.21 -4.75 -14.74
CA LEU A 34 -1.21 -6.06 -15.40
C LEU A 34 -0.20 -6.16 -16.54
N GLU A 35 -0.08 -5.12 -17.36
CA GLU A 35 0.83 -5.09 -18.51
C GLU A 35 2.30 -5.11 -18.03
N GLU A 36 2.59 -4.37 -16.98
CA GLU A 36 3.90 -4.27 -16.36
C GLU A 36 4.22 -5.44 -15.43
N ARG A 37 3.22 -6.30 -15.12
CA ARG A 37 3.30 -7.39 -14.13
C ARG A 37 3.85 -6.90 -12.80
N ARG A 38 3.41 -5.71 -12.37
CA ARG A 38 3.85 -5.05 -11.15
C ARG A 38 2.68 -4.86 -10.21
N THR A 39 2.97 -5.05 -8.92
CA THR A 39 2.04 -4.74 -7.84
C THR A 39 2.70 -3.70 -6.95
N GLU A 40 1.94 -2.66 -6.60
CA GLU A 40 2.32 -1.70 -5.57
C GLU A 40 1.32 -1.74 -4.42
N ILE A 41 1.85 -1.66 -3.21
CA ILE A 41 1.06 -1.53 -1.99
C ILE A 41 1.48 -0.24 -1.33
N VAL A 42 0.52 0.67 -1.14
CA VAL A 42 0.71 1.92 -0.41
C VAL A 42 -0.25 1.94 0.76
N THR A 43 0.26 2.34 1.92
CA THR A 43 -0.50 2.45 3.16
C THR A 43 -0.47 3.89 3.65
N GLY A 44 -1.55 4.32 4.29
CA GLY A 44 -1.57 5.53 5.10
C GLY A 44 -0.61 5.42 6.29
N SER A 45 -0.23 6.57 6.83
CA SER A 45 0.77 6.68 7.89
C SER A 45 0.27 6.21 9.27
N GLY A 46 -1.04 6.16 9.48
CA GLY A 46 -1.64 5.68 10.73
C GLY A 46 -1.79 4.17 10.81
N LEU A 47 -1.47 3.44 9.72
CA LEU A 47 -1.52 1.99 9.74
C LEU A 47 -0.50 1.42 10.73
N THR A 48 -0.99 0.85 11.83
CA THR A 48 -0.13 0.21 12.85
C THR A 48 -0.25 -1.30 12.73
N LEU A 49 0.83 -1.97 12.34
CA LEU A 49 0.83 -3.43 12.20
C LEU A 49 1.21 -4.07 13.55
N SER A 50 0.25 -4.76 14.17
CA SER A 50 0.45 -5.55 15.40
C SER A 50 0.34 -7.05 15.10
N GLY A 51 1.12 -7.89 15.77
CA GLY A 51 1.08 -9.35 15.59
C GLY A 51 1.94 -9.90 14.44
N LEU A 52 2.73 -9.04 13.78
CA LEU A 52 3.64 -9.42 12.68
C LEU A 52 4.73 -10.42 13.07
N THR A 53 5.01 -10.59 14.36
CA THR A 53 6.06 -11.50 14.84
C THR A 53 5.80 -12.95 14.44
N SER A 54 4.53 -13.37 14.36
CA SER A 54 4.14 -14.74 13.97
C SER A 54 4.26 -15.00 12.47
N VAL A 55 3.92 -14.02 11.63
CA VAL A 55 4.06 -14.15 10.16
C VAL A 55 5.51 -13.97 9.72
N ALA A 56 6.27 -13.07 10.37
CA ALA A 56 7.70 -12.91 10.12
C ALA A 56 8.49 -14.17 10.52
N SER A 57 8.14 -14.82 11.64
CA SER A 57 8.79 -16.08 12.03
C SER A 57 8.51 -17.22 11.05
N ALA A 58 7.26 -17.36 10.57
CA ALA A 58 6.90 -18.37 9.58
C ALA A 58 7.56 -18.17 8.20
N GLY A 59 7.76 -16.91 7.80
CA GLY A 59 8.45 -16.57 6.54
C GLY A 59 9.98 -16.71 6.61
N ASN A 60 10.59 -16.46 7.78
CA ASN A 60 12.03 -16.52 7.99
C ASN A 60 12.55 -17.89 8.45
N THR A 61 11.70 -18.91 8.59
CA THR A 61 12.10 -20.31 8.84
C THR A 61 12.63 -21.03 7.59
N GLY A 62 13.12 -20.28 6.60
CA GLY A 62 13.83 -20.80 5.42
C GLY A 62 15.32 -20.93 5.66
#